data_AF-A0A1M3E5R2-F1
#
_entry.id   AF-A0A1M3E5R2-F1
#
_cell.length_a   1.000
_cell.length_b   1.000
_cell.length_c   1.000
_cell.angle_alpha   90.00
_cell.angle_beta   90.00
_cell.angle_gamma   90.00
#
_symmetry.space_group_name_H-M   'P 1'
#
loop_
_entity.id
_entity.type
_entity.pdbx_description
1 polymer ?
#
loop_
_entity_poly.entity_id
_entity_poly.type
_entity_poly.pdbx_seq_one_letter_code
_entity_poly.pdbx_strand_id
1 'polypeptide(L)'
;MLVDIVTKKDLEEFRIKLLEEIKQVLNLQVEKSYPKSIKTKEVLKILQISAGKLQSLRISGELSYKKVGGNYYYNYKEVKQLLPKD
;
A
#
# COMPACT_ATOMS: atom_id res chain seq x y z
N MET A 1 -37.65 13.15 34.34
CA MET A 1 -36.76 12.32 33.51
C MET A 1 -37.05 12.66 32.06
N LEU A 2 -36.05 13.10 31.31
CA LEU A 2 -36.13 13.21 29.85
C LEU A 2 -35.84 11.80 29.31
N VAL A 3 -36.79 11.25 28.56
CA VAL A 3 -36.64 9.96 27.90
C VAL A 3 -36.07 10.24 26.52
N ASP A 4 -34.80 9.91 26.32
CA ASP A 4 -34.21 9.94 24.98
C ASP A 4 -34.72 8.73 24.19
N ILE A 5 -35.54 9.03 23.18
CA ILE A 5 -36.12 8.01 22.30
C ILE A 5 -35.19 7.85 21.11
N VAL A 6 -34.55 6.68 21.04
CA VAL A 6 -33.77 6.29 19.87
C VAL A 6 -34.72 6.00 18.71
N THR A 7 -34.53 6.68 17.59
CA THR A 7 -35.29 6.43 16.36
C THR A 7 -34.62 5.35 15.52
N LYS A 8 -35.38 4.75 14.60
CA LYS A 8 -34.83 3.81 13.61
C LYS A 8 -33.74 4.46 12.75
N LYS A 9 -33.84 5.77 12.51
CA LYS A 9 -32.86 6.53 11.72
C LYS A 9 -31.52 6.60 12.45
N ASP A 10 -31.55 6.86 13.75
CA ASP A 10 -30.33 6.93 14.58
C ASP A 10 -29.58 5.60 14.58
N LEU A 11 -30.31 4.47 14.60
CA LEU A 11 -29.71 3.14 14.51
C LEU A 11 -29.06 2.86 13.16
N GLU A 12 -29.66 3.30 12.06
CA GLU A 12 -29.04 3.13 10.74
C GLU A 12 -27.84 4.05 10.53
N GLU A 13 -27.90 5.29 11.03
CA GLU A 13 -26.75 6.19 11.03
C GLU A 13 -25.59 5.61 11.87
N PHE A 14 -25.91 5.06 13.05
CA PHE A 14 -24.94 4.37 13.88
C PHE A 14 -24.34 3.15 13.17
N ARG A 15 -25.16 2.31 12.53
CA ARG A 15 -24.69 1.14 11.78
C ARG A 15 -23.73 1.52 10.66
N ILE A 16 -24.07 2.54 9.86
CA ILE A 16 -23.23 3.00 8.75
C ILE A 16 -21.90 3.50 9.27
N LYS A 17 -21.92 4.39 10.27
CA LYS A 17 -20.71 4.97 10.87
C LYS A 17 -19.82 3.90 11.50
N LEU A 18 -20.41 2.97 12.24
CA LEU A 18 -19.67 1.86 12.85
C LEU A 18 -18.99 0.98 11.79
N LEU A 19 -19.69 0.66 10.69
CA LEU A 19 -19.12 -0.14 9.61
C LEU A 19 -18.01 0.60 8.86
N GLU A 20 -18.10 1.92 8.69
CA GLU A 20 -17.03 2.74 8.10
C GLU A 20 -15.80 2.77 9.00
N GLU A 21 -15.97 3.00 10.30
CA GLU A 21 -14.88 2.99 11.27
C GLU A 21 -14.23 1.61 11.36
N ILE A 22 -15.00 0.52 11.38
CA ILE A 22 -14.47 -0.84 11.35
C ILE A 22 -13.66 -1.08 10.06
N LYS A 23 -14.13 -0.62 8.90
CA LYS A 23 -13.37 -0.74 7.63
C LYS A 23 -12.04 0.02 7.68
N GLN A 24 -12.02 1.20 8.31
CA GLN A 24 -10.82 1.99 8.52
C GLN A 24 -9.83 1.27 9.46
N VAL A 25 -10.32 0.76 10.61
CA VAL A 25 -9.51 0.02 11.59
C VAL A 25 -8.94 -1.26 11.00
N LEU A 26 -9.75 -1.99 10.23
CA LEU A 26 -9.32 -3.23 9.59
C LEU A 26 -8.35 -3.01 8.42
N ASN A 27 -7.99 -1.75 8.09
CA ASN A 27 -7.21 -1.42 6.90
C ASN A 27 -7.73 -2.18 5.67
N LEU A 28 -9.06 -2.36 5.58
CA LEU A 28 -9.75 -2.82 4.37
C LEU A 28 -9.79 -1.69 3.34
N GLN A 29 -8.71 -0.90 3.27
CA GLN A 29 -8.17 -0.61 1.96
C GLN A 29 -8.02 -1.98 1.33
N VAL A 30 -8.97 -2.32 0.45
CA VAL A 30 -8.66 -3.06 -0.76
C VAL A 30 -7.30 -2.50 -1.16
N GLU A 31 -6.21 -3.19 -0.83
CA GLU A 31 -4.89 -2.88 -1.35
C GLU A 31 -5.18 -2.99 -2.84
N LYS A 32 -5.48 -1.84 -3.47
CA LYS A 32 -5.68 -1.69 -4.90
C LYS A 32 -4.49 -2.44 -5.43
N SER A 33 -4.76 -3.63 -5.97
CA SER A 33 -3.81 -4.71 -6.12
C SER A 33 -2.58 -4.19 -6.85
N TYR A 34 -1.64 -3.60 -6.11
CA TYR A 34 -0.38 -3.19 -6.67
C TYR A 34 0.23 -4.52 -7.04
N PRO A 35 0.56 -4.73 -8.33
CA PRO A 35 1.05 -6.02 -8.75
C PRO A 35 2.20 -6.37 -7.82
N LYS A 36 2.10 -7.55 -7.18
CA LYS A 36 3.05 -8.06 -6.19
C LYS A 36 4.51 -7.88 -6.65
N SER A 37 4.70 -7.82 -7.96
CA SER A 37 5.94 -7.50 -8.64
C SER A 37 5.79 -6.27 -9.56
N ILE A 38 6.63 -5.26 -9.39
CA ILE A 38 6.73 -4.06 -10.26
C ILE A 38 7.99 -4.10 -11.13
N LYS A 39 7.97 -3.43 -12.29
CA LYS A 39 9.11 -3.36 -13.23
C LYS A 39 10.05 -2.19 -12.93
N THR A 40 11.26 -2.22 -13.49
CA THR A 40 12.27 -1.14 -13.39
C THR A 40 11.70 0.27 -13.53
N LYS A 41 10.87 0.53 -14.55
CA LYS A 41 10.30 1.87 -14.78
C LYS A 41 9.50 2.39 -13.59
N GLU A 42 8.76 1.51 -12.91
CA GLU A 42 7.95 1.88 -11.75
C GLU A 42 8.81 2.05 -10.50
N VAL A 43 9.84 1.22 -10.31
CA VAL A 43 10.79 1.38 -9.19
C VAL A 43 11.50 2.74 -9.26
N LEU A 44 11.95 3.15 -10.45
CA LEU A 44 12.61 4.44 -10.63
C LEU A 44 11.70 5.61 -10.29
N LYS A 45 10.40 5.52 -10.61
CA LYS A 45 9.41 6.55 -10.24
C LYS A 45 9.16 6.60 -8.73
N ILE A 46 9.07 5.43 -8.08
CA ILE A 46 8.78 5.34 -6.64
C ILE A 46 9.96 5.86 -5.82
N LEU A 47 11.17 5.38 -6.12
CA LEU A 47 12.37 5.74 -5.35
C LEU A 47 12.99 7.07 -5.79
N GLN A 48 12.58 7.63 -6.92
CA GLN A 48 13.16 8.85 -7.51
C GLN A 48 14.69 8.78 -7.68
N ILE A 49 15.20 7.60 -8.08
CA ILE A 49 16.64 7.36 -8.28
C ILE A 49 16.98 7.14 -9.76
N SER A 50 18.28 7.21 -10.08
CA SER A 50 18.78 6.87 -11.41
C SER A 50 18.83 5.36 -11.65
N ALA A 51 18.87 4.95 -12.93
CA ALA A 51 19.04 3.55 -13.31
C ALA A 51 20.35 2.95 -12.78
N GLY A 52 21.42 3.74 -12.69
CA GLY A 52 22.71 3.33 -12.13
C GLY A 52 22.64 3.08 -10.63
N LYS A 53 21.90 3.91 -9.88
CA LYS A 53 21.66 3.66 -8.45
C LYS A 53 20.82 2.40 -8.24
N LEU A 54 19.78 2.19 -9.04
CA LEU A 54 18.98 0.96 -8.98
C LEU A 54 19.80 -0.30 -9.38
N GLN A 55 20.76 -0.16 -10.29
CA GLN A 55 21.72 -1.23 -10.58
C GLN A 55 22.63 -1.49 -9.38
N SER A 56 23.12 -0.45 -8.71
CA SER A 56 23.94 -0.58 -7.51
C SER A 56 23.19 -1.31 -6.40
N LEU A 57 21.92 -0.96 -6.13
CA LEU A 57 21.06 -1.63 -5.14
C LEU A 57 20.85 -3.13 -5.44
N ARG A 58 20.78 -3.50 -6.73
CA ARG A 58 20.69 -4.90 -7.15
C ARG A 58 22.00 -5.65 -6.95
N ILE A 59 23.13 -5.01 -7.26
CA ILE A 59 24.47 -5.60 -7.13
C ILE A 59 24.83 -5.75 -5.65
N SER A 60 24.51 -4.77 -4.81
CA SER A 60 24.76 -4.83 -3.37
C SER A 60 23.83 -5.79 -2.63
N GLY A 61 22.72 -6.21 -3.25
CA GLY A 61 21.73 -7.09 -2.62
C GLY A 61 20.75 -6.36 -1.71
N GLU A 62 20.83 -5.03 -1.61
CA GLU A 62 19.90 -4.18 -0.85
C GLU A 62 18.46 -4.22 -1.41
N LEU A 63 18.33 -4.52 -2.71
CA LEU A 63 17.02 -4.71 -3.35
C LEU A 63 16.97 -6.00 -4.15
N SER A 64 16.14 -6.94 -3.68
CA SER A 64 15.92 -8.22 -4.36
C SER A 64 15.19 -8.04 -5.69
N TYR A 65 15.53 -8.88 -6.66
CA TYR A 65 14.92 -8.85 -7.98
C TYR A 65 14.72 -10.25 -8.56
N LYS A 66 13.77 -10.37 -9.49
CA LYS A 66 13.60 -11.53 -10.36
C LYS A 66 13.75 -11.12 -11.81
N LYS A 67 14.53 -11.89 -12.57
CA LYS A 67 14.72 -11.67 -14.02
C LYS A 67 13.87 -12.66 -14.79
N VAL A 68 12.94 -12.17 -15.62
CA VAL A 68 12.06 -12.99 -16.47
C VAL A 68 12.04 -12.39 -17.87
N GLY A 69 12.47 -13.17 -18.87
CA GLY A 69 12.51 -12.72 -20.27
C GLY A 69 13.27 -11.40 -20.47
N GLY A 70 14.44 -11.25 -19.82
CA GLY A 70 15.26 -10.04 -19.89
C GLY A 70 14.80 -8.86 -19.03
N ASN A 71 13.59 -8.91 -18.46
CA ASN A 71 13.03 -7.85 -17.63
C ASN A 71 13.27 -8.10 -16.13
N TYR A 72 13.52 -7.04 -15.38
CA TYR A 72 13.67 -7.09 -13.92
C TYR A 72 12.36 -6.72 -13.22
N TYR A 73 12.01 -7.53 -12.23
CA TYR A 73 10.82 -7.42 -11.41
C TYR A 73 11.21 -7.35 -9.93
N TYR A 74 10.50 -6.51 -9.16
CA TYR A 74 10.82 -6.19 -7.78
C TYR A 74 9.57 -6.26 -6.92
N ASN A 75 9.71 -6.66 -5.66
CA ASN A 75 8.58 -6.64 -4.74
C ASN A 75 8.21 -5.20 -4.38
N TYR A 76 6.96 -4.81 -4.60
CA TYR A 76 6.49 -3.45 -4.32
C TYR A 76 6.68 -3.06 -2.85
N LYS A 77 6.44 -3.99 -1.90
CA LYS A 77 6.56 -3.72 -0.46
C LYS A 77 8.01 -3.46 -0.06
N GLU A 78 8.96 -4.25 -0.58
CA GLU A 78 10.39 -4.04 -0.35
C GLU A 78 10.87 -2.70 -0.92
N VAL A 79 10.44 -2.37 -2.14
CA VAL A 79 10.78 -1.07 -2.76
C VAL A 79 10.26 0.09 -1.92
N LYS A 80 9.03 0.00 -1.38
CA LYS A 80 8.49 1.04 -0.50
C LYS A 80 9.23 1.15 0.84
N GLN A 81 9.77 0.06 1.37
CA GLN A 81 10.52 0.08 2.64
C GLN A 81 11.86 0.83 2.53
N LEU A 82 12.40 0.99 1.32
CA LEU A 82 13.60 1.78 1.06
C LEU A 82 13.35 3.30 1.05
N LEU A 83 12.09 3.74 1.03
CA LEU A 83 11.77 5.15 1.20
C LEU A 83 12.03 5.56 2.65
N PRO A 84 12.57 6.76 2.89
CA PRO A 84 12.67 7.29 4.23
C PRO A 84 11.28 7.31 4.88
N LYS A 85 11.21 6.85 6.14
CA LYS A 85 10.03 7.05 6.97
C LYS A 85 10.11 8.48 7.49
N ASP A 86 9.18 9.32 7.07
CA ASP A 86 8.94 10.62 7.70
C ASP A 86 8.47 10.45 9.16
#